data_AF-A0A3C0V5K1-F1
#
_entry.id   AF-A0A3C0V5K1-F1
#
_cell.length_a   1.000
_cell.length_b   1.000
_cell.length_c   1.000
_cell.angle_alpha   90.00
_cell.angle_beta   90.00
_cell.angle_gamma   90.00
#
_symmetry.space_group_name_H-M   'P 1'
#
loop_
_entity.id
_entity.type
_entity.pdbx_description
1 polymer ?
#
loop_
_entity_poly.entity_id
_entity_poly.type
_entity_poly.pdbx_seq_one_letter_code
_entity_poly.pdbx_strand_id
1 'polypeptide(L)'
;MNVAVLTGLDRIEKEWPKQLKSVRAGLLAHPASVNGRLEHAADIVLKSKKFKLNAFLGPQHGIRGETQDNMIEWEGFKDKKTGLPVYSLYGNVRKPAPEMLKNIDVMVIDMQDVGSRYYTFIWTMELCMRACFENNKSIVILDRPNPIGGNITEGPVFNAGYDSFVGRRPLPVRHGMTIGEIGSYLKNEFYPALDFYIIKMKGWK
;
A
#
# COMPACT_ATOMS: atom_id res chain seq x y z
N MET A 1 2.86 30.67 -5.81
CA MET A 1 2.65 29.57 -6.78
C MET A 1 2.38 28.29 -5.98
N ASN A 2 1.19 27.70 -6.08
CA ASN A 2 0.95 26.36 -5.54
C ASN A 2 1.79 25.38 -6.34
N VAL A 3 2.85 24.85 -5.74
CA VAL A 3 3.64 23.78 -6.36
C VAL A 3 2.79 22.52 -6.27
N ALA A 4 2.41 21.95 -7.41
CA ALA A 4 1.67 20.69 -7.43
C ALA A 4 2.49 19.60 -6.71
N VAL A 5 1.84 18.86 -5.82
CA VAL A 5 2.45 17.71 -5.13
C VAL A 5 2.64 16.58 -6.14
N LEU A 6 3.86 16.08 -6.29
CA LEU A 6 4.14 14.85 -7.03
C LEU A 6 4.09 13.67 -6.04
N THR A 7 3.18 12.74 -6.26
CA THR A 7 3.01 11.53 -5.45
C THR A 7 4.19 10.57 -5.60
N GLY A 8 4.28 9.55 -4.75
CA GLY A 8 5.23 8.47 -4.94
C GLY A 8 5.06 7.77 -6.30
N LEU A 9 3.82 7.61 -6.76
CA LEU A 9 3.50 7.04 -8.08
C LEU A 9 4.00 7.93 -9.23
N ASP A 10 3.88 9.25 -9.14
CA ASP A 10 4.43 10.17 -10.14
C ASP A 10 5.96 10.06 -10.27
N ARG A 11 6.62 9.58 -9.21
CA ARG A 11 8.07 9.51 -9.09
C ARG A 11 8.65 8.10 -9.25
N ILE A 12 7.82 7.07 -9.35
CA ILE A 12 8.25 5.66 -9.26
C ILE A 12 9.38 5.31 -10.25
N GLU A 13 9.26 5.72 -11.51
CA GLU A 13 10.27 5.42 -12.55
C GLU A 13 11.62 6.09 -12.30
N LYS A 14 11.61 7.27 -11.66
CA LYS A 14 12.81 8.05 -11.40
C LYS A 14 13.52 7.61 -10.12
N GLU A 15 12.74 7.30 -9.09
CA GLU A 15 13.24 7.09 -7.72
C GLU A 15 13.23 5.61 -7.29
N TRP A 16 12.98 4.69 -8.22
CA TRP A 16 13.01 3.25 -7.94
C TRP A 16 14.33 2.82 -7.27
N PRO A 17 14.31 2.06 -6.15
CA PRO A 17 15.52 1.64 -5.46
C PRO A 17 16.48 0.88 -6.37
N LYS A 18 17.76 1.28 -6.37
CA LYS A 18 18.78 0.70 -7.28
C LYS A 18 19.03 -0.79 -7.00
N GLN A 19 18.83 -1.20 -5.75
CA GLN A 19 18.96 -2.57 -5.25
C GLN A 19 17.87 -3.50 -5.79
N LEU A 20 16.71 -2.94 -6.18
CA LEU A 20 15.54 -3.70 -6.61
C LEU A 20 15.35 -3.69 -8.13
N LYS A 21 16.43 -3.65 -8.91
CA LYS A 21 16.33 -3.69 -10.39
C LYS A 21 15.98 -5.08 -10.90
N SER A 22 15.11 -5.15 -11.91
CA SER A 22 14.72 -6.36 -12.62
C SER A 22 14.10 -7.45 -11.74
N VAL A 23 13.62 -7.08 -10.54
CA VAL A 23 12.95 -7.99 -9.61
C VAL A 23 11.48 -8.23 -10.02
N ARG A 24 10.86 -9.25 -9.44
CA ARG A 24 9.42 -9.51 -9.62
C ARG A 24 8.62 -8.72 -8.58
N ALA A 25 7.73 -7.85 -9.05
CA ALA A 25 6.90 -7.01 -8.19
C ALA A 25 5.47 -7.55 -8.06
N GLY A 26 4.89 -7.41 -6.88
CA GLY A 26 3.45 -7.40 -6.67
C GLY A 26 2.97 -5.96 -6.47
N LEU A 27 1.77 -5.61 -6.94
CA LEU A 27 1.18 -4.29 -6.71
C LEU A 27 -0.06 -4.41 -5.83
N LEU A 28 -0.02 -3.80 -4.65
CA LEU A 28 -1.22 -3.48 -3.87
C LEU A 28 -1.73 -2.09 -4.28
N ALA A 29 -2.91 -2.06 -4.89
CA ALA A 29 -3.54 -0.84 -5.39
C ALA A 29 -5.07 -0.90 -5.23
N HIS A 30 -5.70 0.25 -5.39
CA HIS A 30 -7.14 0.46 -5.31
C HIS A 30 -7.54 1.57 -6.31
N PRO A 31 -8.83 1.90 -6.50
CA PRO A 31 -9.26 2.84 -7.55
C PRO A 31 -8.57 4.21 -7.54
N ALA A 32 -8.24 4.78 -6.38
CA ALA A 32 -7.56 6.08 -6.31
C ALA A 32 -6.03 5.99 -6.43
N SER A 33 -5.49 4.81 -6.74
CA SER A 33 -4.08 4.59 -7.09
C SER A 33 -3.80 5.14 -8.49
N VAL A 34 -3.97 6.44 -8.69
CA VAL A 34 -3.75 7.13 -9.96
C VAL A 34 -2.67 8.20 -9.83
N ASN A 35 -1.99 8.52 -10.94
CA ASN A 35 -0.99 9.59 -11.01
C ASN A 35 -1.64 10.97 -11.27
N GLY A 36 -0.85 12.02 -11.41
CA GLY A 36 -1.35 13.38 -11.71
C GLY A 36 -2.10 13.53 -13.04
N ARG A 37 -2.07 12.52 -13.92
CA ARG A 37 -2.82 12.43 -15.19
C ARG A 37 -4.02 11.48 -15.11
N LEU A 38 -4.36 11.00 -13.92
CA LEU A 38 -5.40 9.99 -13.67
C LEU A 38 -5.12 8.63 -14.34
N GLU A 39 -3.87 8.32 -14.66
CA GLU A 39 -3.47 6.99 -15.10
C GLU A 39 -3.32 6.08 -13.88
N HIS A 40 -3.98 4.92 -13.89
CA HIS A 40 -3.94 3.97 -12.78
C HIS A 40 -2.57 3.31 -12.64
N ALA A 41 -2.15 3.06 -11.40
CA ALA A 41 -0.88 2.46 -11.01
C ALA A 41 -0.63 1.17 -11.78
N ALA A 42 -1.64 0.32 -11.93
CA ALA A 42 -1.57 -0.92 -12.70
C ALA A 42 -1.00 -0.70 -14.11
N ASP A 43 -1.49 0.28 -14.87
CA ASP A 43 -1.03 0.54 -16.24
C ASP A 43 0.36 1.17 -16.28
N ILE A 44 0.72 1.95 -15.25
CA ILE A 44 2.06 2.56 -15.13
C ILE A 44 3.09 1.47 -14.82
N VAL A 45 2.84 0.64 -13.80
CA VAL A 45 3.79 -0.39 -13.37
C VAL A 45 3.93 -1.51 -14.39
N LEU A 46 2.88 -1.83 -15.15
CA LEU A 46 2.94 -2.80 -16.27
C LEU A 46 3.90 -2.36 -17.38
N LYS A 47 4.07 -1.05 -17.58
CA LYS A 47 4.96 -0.48 -18.59
C LYS A 47 6.39 -0.25 -18.07
N SER A 48 6.62 -0.44 -16.77
CA SER A 48 7.93 -0.19 -16.16
C SER A 48 8.99 -1.13 -16.72
N LYS A 49 10.20 -0.59 -16.94
CA LYS A 49 11.40 -1.38 -17.26
C LYS A 49 12.27 -1.65 -16.03
N LYS A 50 11.87 -1.15 -14.86
CA LYS A 50 12.66 -1.24 -13.62
C LYS A 50 12.47 -2.57 -12.90
N PHE A 51 11.32 -3.21 -13.09
CA PHE A 51 10.90 -4.46 -12.46
C PHE A 51 9.84 -5.13 -13.35
N LYS A 52 9.50 -6.38 -13.05
CA LYS A 52 8.45 -7.12 -13.76
C LYS A 52 7.25 -7.34 -12.83
N LEU A 53 6.08 -6.85 -13.22
CA LEU A 53 4.85 -7.11 -12.47
C LEU A 53 4.41 -8.57 -12.63
N ASN A 54 4.14 -9.24 -11.50
CA ASN A 54 3.76 -10.65 -11.45
C ASN A 54 2.42 -10.92 -10.77
N ALA A 55 1.87 -9.96 -10.01
CA ALA A 55 0.57 -10.09 -9.38
C ALA A 55 -0.01 -8.73 -9.00
N PHE A 56 -1.33 -8.67 -8.94
CA PHE A 56 -2.08 -7.58 -8.32
C PHE A 56 -2.67 -8.05 -6.99
N LEU A 57 -2.81 -7.12 -6.05
CA LEU A 57 -3.51 -7.31 -4.80
C LEU A 57 -4.46 -6.12 -4.62
N GLY A 58 -5.69 -6.39 -4.21
CA GLY A 58 -6.66 -5.34 -3.90
C GLY A 58 -7.11 -5.42 -2.43
N PRO A 59 -7.41 -4.27 -1.79
CA PRO A 59 -7.96 -4.22 -0.45
C PRO A 59 -9.48 -4.49 -0.46
N GLN A 60 -10.22 -3.94 0.50
CA GLN A 60 -11.66 -4.14 0.71
C GLN A 60 -12.54 -3.99 -0.52
N HIS A 61 -12.28 -2.98 -1.36
CA HIS A 61 -13.11 -2.65 -2.54
C HIS A 61 -12.45 -3.10 -3.85
N GLY A 62 -11.44 -3.94 -3.76
CA GLY A 62 -10.68 -4.42 -4.90
C GLY A 62 -9.73 -3.38 -5.50
N ILE A 63 -9.15 -3.74 -6.64
CA ILE A 63 -8.14 -2.94 -7.34
C ILE A 63 -8.78 -1.88 -8.25
N ARG A 64 -9.92 -2.19 -8.88
CA ARG A 64 -10.65 -1.28 -9.79
C ARG A 64 -12.08 -0.98 -9.34
N GLY A 65 -12.44 -1.31 -8.08
CA GLY A 65 -13.78 -1.06 -7.55
C GLY A 65 -14.73 -2.21 -7.87
N GLU A 66 -14.22 -3.44 -7.83
CA GLU A 66 -14.95 -4.66 -8.18
C GLU A 66 -16.20 -4.88 -7.32
N THR A 67 -16.24 -4.30 -6.11
CA THR A 67 -17.41 -4.33 -5.23
C THR A 67 -17.82 -2.94 -4.75
N GLN A 68 -19.13 -2.76 -4.57
CA GLN A 68 -19.72 -1.57 -3.99
C GLN A 68 -19.36 -1.46 -2.49
N ASP A 69 -19.36 -0.23 -1.98
CA ASP A 69 -19.03 0.12 -0.60
C ASP A 69 -20.12 -0.30 0.41
N ASN A 70 -20.31 -1.61 0.59
CA ASN A 70 -21.31 -2.24 1.48
C ASN A 70 -20.82 -3.55 2.12
N MET A 71 -19.52 -3.65 2.44
CA MET A 71 -18.88 -4.86 3.02
C MET A 71 -19.02 -6.14 2.19
N ILE A 72 -19.19 -6.02 0.88
CA ILE A 72 -19.24 -7.19 -0.01
C ILE A 72 -17.82 -7.70 -0.23
N GLU A 73 -17.58 -8.95 0.19
CA GLU A 73 -16.34 -9.66 -0.10
C GLU A 73 -16.19 -9.92 -1.60
N TRP A 74 -14.94 -9.98 -2.07
CA TRP A 74 -14.64 -10.30 -3.46
C TRP A 74 -13.56 -11.36 -3.54
N GLU A 75 -13.62 -12.18 -4.59
CA GLU A 75 -12.65 -13.23 -4.85
C GLU A 75 -11.61 -12.75 -5.86
N GLY A 76 -10.39 -13.27 -5.70
CA GLY A 76 -9.34 -13.05 -6.69
C GLY A 76 -9.72 -13.62 -8.06
N PHE A 77 -9.11 -13.08 -9.10
CA PHE A 77 -9.36 -13.48 -10.49
C PHE A 77 -8.08 -13.40 -11.32
N LYS A 78 -8.13 -13.87 -12.56
CA LYS A 78 -7.05 -13.67 -13.53
C LYS A 78 -7.36 -12.45 -14.38
N ASP A 79 -6.48 -11.45 -14.38
CA ASP A 79 -6.65 -10.26 -15.22
C ASP A 79 -6.65 -10.68 -16.69
N LYS A 80 -7.76 -10.40 -17.40
CA LYS A 80 -7.94 -10.78 -18.81
C LYS A 80 -6.91 -10.11 -19.74
N LYS A 81 -6.44 -8.91 -19.41
CA LYS A 81 -5.50 -8.15 -20.24
C LYS A 81 -4.08 -8.69 -20.14
N THR A 82 -3.67 -9.10 -18.95
CA THR A 82 -2.26 -9.42 -18.64
C THR A 82 -2.03 -10.89 -18.36
N GLY A 83 -3.09 -11.64 -18.04
CA GLY A 83 -2.99 -13.01 -17.55
C GLY A 83 -2.45 -13.13 -16.13
N LEU A 84 -2.18 -12.02 -15.44
CA LEU A 84 -1.64 -12.03 -14.08
C LEU A 84 -2.74 -12.33 -13.06
N PRO A 85 -2.40 -12.99 -11.93
CA PRO A 85 -3.33 -13.16 -10.82
C PRO A 85 -3.63 -11.81 -10.15
N VAL A 86 -4.88 -11.63 -9.76
CA VAL A 86 -5.39 -10.56 -8.90
C VAL A 86 -5.89 -11.21 -7.62
N TYR A 87 -5.25 -10.92 -6.49
CA TYR A 87 -5.60 -11.49 -5.20
C TYR A 87 -6.46 -10.51 -4.39
N SER A 88 -7.50 -11.04 -3.74
CA SER A 88 -8.27 -10.30 -2.75
C SER A 88 -7.63 -10.39 -1.37
N LEU A 89 -7.42 -9.23 -0.75
CA LEU A 89 -7.02 -9.09 0.66
C LEU A 89 -8.21 -8.67 1.53
N TYR A 90 -9.41 -9.07 1.15
CA TYR A 90 -10.63 -8.87 1.91
C TYR A 90 -11.51 -10.12 1.90
N GLY A 91 -12.26 -10.31 2.98
CA GLY A 91 -12.99 -11.55 3.25
C GLY A 91 -12.10 -12.64 3.83
N ASN A 92 -12.00 -13.78 3.13
CA ASN A 92 -11.28 -14.98 3.57
C ASN A 92 -9.86 -14.72 4.07
N VAL A 93 -9.14 -13.82 3.40
CA VAL A 93 -7.74 -13.52 3.69
C VAL A 93 -7.54 -12.01 3.71
N ARG A 94 -6.96 -11.47 4.78
CA ARG A 94 -6.58 -10.04 4.88
C ARG A 94 -5.07 -9.82 4.85
N LYS A 95 -4.30 -10.86 5.16
CA LYS A 95 -2.82 -10.89 5.10
C LYS A 95 -2.41 -11.76 3.93
N PRO A 96 -1.57 -11.31 2.99
CA PRO A 96 -1.12 -12.16 1.89
C PRO A 96 -0.60 -13.52 2.39
N ALA A 97 -1.12 -14.60 1.82
CA ALA A 97 -0.63 -15.94 2.10
C ALA A 97 0.75 -16.15 1.43
N PRO A 98 1.64 -17.01 1.99
CA PRO A 98 2.95 -17.29 1.39
C PRO A 98 2.89 -17.65 -0.11
N GLU A 99 1.86 -18.37 -0.52
CA GLU A 99 1.61 -18.80 -1.90
C GLU A 99 1.40 -17.61 -2.83
N MET A 100 0.72 -16.56 -2.36
CA MET A 100 0.52 -15.31 -3.11
C MET A 100 1.84 -14.56 -3.32
N LEU A 101 2.82 -14.76 -2.43
CA LEU A 101 4.13 -14.12 -2.45
C LEU A 101 5.21 -14.94 -3.17
N LYS A 102 4.92 -16.18 -3.59
CA LYS A 102 5.90 -17.11 -4.20
C LYS A 102 6.63 -16.51 -5.40
N ASN A 103 5.90 -15.74 -6.21
CA ASN A 103 6.41 -15.11 -7.43
C ASN A 103 6.67 -13.61 -7.31
N ILE A 104 6.72 -13.10 -6.07
CA ILE A 104 6.98 -11.71 -5.74
C ILE A 104 8.28 -11.64 -4.95
N ASP A 105 9.16 -10.71 -5.32
CA ASP A 105 10.38 -10.36 -4.61
C ASP A 105 10.18 -9.05 -3.82
N VAL A 106 9.41 -8.12 -4.38
CA VAL A 106 9.05 -6.83 -3.76
C VAL A 106 7.54 -6.57 -3.84
N MET A 107 6.94 -6.13 -2.73
CA MET A 107 5.58 -5.60 -2.71
C MET A 107 5.61 -4.07 -2.90
N VAL A 108 4.99 -3.59 -3.97
CA VAL A 108 4.74 -2.16 -4.20
C VAL A 108 3.38 -1.81 -3.62
N ILE A 109 3.32 -0.82 -2.74
CA ILE A 109 2.09 -0.39 -2.09
C ILE A 109 1.77 1.04 -2.52
N ASP A 110 0.63 1.22 -3.17
CA ASP A 110 0.11 2.53 -3.57
C ASP A 110 -1.36 2.64 -3.16
N MET A 111 -1.66 3.26 -2.03
CA MET A 111 -3.02 3.42 -1.52
C MET A 111 -3.23 4.82 -0.96
N GLN A 112 -4.36 5.44 -1.32
CA GLN A 112 -4.77 6.73 -0.78
C GLN A 112 -5.57 6.46 0.51
N ASP A 113 -4.97 6.81 1.64
CA ASP A 113 -5.63 6.77 2.94
C ASP A 113 -6.36 8.09 3.25
N VAL A 114 -7.15 8.13 4.32
CA VAL A 114 -7.94 9.30 4.73
C VAL A 114 -7.42 10.02 5.99
N GLY A 115 -6.37 9.51 6.64
CA GLY A 115 -5.79 10.09 7.84
C GLY A 115 -6.43 9.61 9.15
N SER A 116 -7.25 8.56 9.09
CA SER A 116 -8.01 8.02 10.22
C SER A 116 -7.64 6.57 10.49
N ARG A 117 -7.40 6.25 11.77
CA ARG A 117 -7.07 4.91 12.24
C ARG A 117 -8.12 3.85 11.87
N TYR A 118 -9.38 4.24 11.74
CA TYR A 118 -10.47 3.31 11.43
C TYR A 118 -10.52 2.94 9.95
N TYR A 119 -9.85 3.69 9.09
CA TYR A 119 -9.76 3.37 7.68
C TYR A 119 -8.76 2.22 7.48
N THR A 120 -9.22 1.16 6.81
CA THR A 120 -8.56 -0.15 6.89
C THR A 120 -7.31 -0.27 6.03
N PHE A 121 -7.03 0.70 5.14
CA PHE A 121 -5.93 0.59 4.17
C PHE A 121 -4.55 0.59 4.83
N ILE A 122 -4.33 1.41 5.86
CA ILE A 122 -3.08 1.36 6.64
C ILE A 122 -2.89 0.02 7.35
N TRP A 123 -3.99 -0.69 7.66
CA TRP A 123 -3.94 -2.03 8.25
C TRP A 123 -3.76 -3.13 7.22
N THR A 124 -4.33 -2.99 6.01
CA THR A 124 -3.96 -3.83 4.87
C THR A 124 -2.47 -3.69 4.56
N MET A 125 -1.93 -2.47 4.59
CA MET A 125 -0.49 -2.23 4.46
C MET A 125 0.31 -2.92 5.56
N GLU A 126 -0.07 -2.78 6.84
CA GLU A 126 0.61 -3.47 7.96
C GLU A 126 0.63 -4.99 7.78
N LEU A 127 -0.48 -5.57 7.34
CA LEU A 127 -0.55 -7.01 7.07
C LEU A 127 0.35 -7.41 5.90
N CYS A 128 0.43 -6.61 4.84
CA CYS A 128 1.41 -6.82 3.76
C CYS A 128 2.86 -6.70 4.26
N MET A 129 3.16 -5.72 5.12
CA MET A 129 4.47 -5.56 5.76
C MET A 129 4.85 -6.79 6.57
N ARG A 130 3.92 -7.28 7.40
CA ARG A 130 4.10 -8.50 8.18
C ARG A 130 4.35 -9.71 7.28
N ALA A 131 3.56 -9.89 6.23
CA ALA A 131 3.71 -11.03 5.33
C ALA A 131 5.06 -10.99 4.58
N CYS A 132 5.49 -9.80 4.13
CA CYS A 132 6.79 -9.62 3.49
C CYS A 132 7.95 -9.88 4.47
N PHE A 133 7.84 -9.40 5.71
CA PHE A 133 8.81 -9.65 6.77
C PHE A 133 8.96 -11.15 7.06
N GLU A 134 7.84 -11.87 7.23
CA GLU A 134 7.82 -13.32 7.48
C GLU A 134 8.37 -14.15 6.30
N ASN A 135 8.37 -13.61 5.08
CA ASN A 135 8.77 -14.31 3.85
C ASN A 135 10.02 -13.73 3.18
N ASN A 136 10.79 -12.88 3.87
CA ASN A 136 12.00 -12.22 3.36
C ASN A 136 11.79 -11.51 2.01
N LYS A 137 10.70 -10.74 1.91
CA LYS A 137 10.37 -9.91 0.73
C LYS A 137 10.59 -8.43 1.04
N SER A 138 10.95 -7.66 0.01
CA SER A 138 11.12 -6.22 0.13
C SER A 138 9.77 -5.49 0.03
N ILE A 139 9.70 -4.26 0.56
CA ILE A 139 8.55 -3.36 0.37
C ILE A 139 8.99 -2.02 -0.18
N VAL A 140 8.20 -1.50 -1.12
CA VAL A 140 8.28 -0.13 -1.61
C VAL A 140 6.93 0.55 -1.43
N ILE A 141 6.85 1.54 -0.54
CA ILE A 141 5.66 2.38 -0.39
C ILE A 141 5.77 3.57 -1.35
N LEU A 142 4.74 3.76 -2.18
CA LEU A 142 4.53 4.96 -2.95
C LEU A 142 3.75 5.95 -2.09
N ASP A 143 4.45 6.97 -1.60
CA ASP A 143 3.88 7.85 -0.59
C ASP A 143 2.77 8.75 -1.16
N ARG A 144 1.77 9.05 -0.33
CA ARG A 144 0.58 9.83 -0.70
C ARG A 144 0.21 10.85 0.37
N PRO A 145 -0.42 11.99 -0.01
CA PRO A 145 -0.82 13.00 0.96
C PRO A 145 -1.80 12.42 1.98
N ASN A 146 -1.63 12.80 3.26
CA ASN A 146 -2.72 12.70 4.21
C ASN A 146 -3.74 13.81 3.89
N PRO A 147 -4.98 13.49 3.48
CA PRO A 147 -5.93 14.49 3.00
C PRO A 147 -6.44 15.43 4.11
N ILE A 148 -6.28 15.05 5.38
CA ILE A 148 -6.59 15.91 6.53
C ILE A 148 -5.31 16.52 7.15
N GLY A 149 -4.18 16.51 6.42
CA GLY A 149 -2.94 17.18 6.79
C GLY A 149 -2.06 16.42 7.79
N GLY A 150 -0.81 16.90 7.95
CA GLY A 150 0.21 16.28 8.80
C GLY A 150 0.47 16.95 10.16
N ASN A 151 -0.27 18.02 10.49
CA ASN A 151 0.07 18.89 11.64
C ASN A 151 -0.80 18.68 12.87
N ILE A 152 -1.88 17.90 12.77
CA ILE A 152 -2.86 17.74 13.84
C ILE A 152 -3.04 16.25 14.14
N THR A 153 -2.94 15.91 15.42
CA THR A 153 -3.24 14.58 15.96
C THR A 153 -4.38 14.70 16.98
N GLU A 154 -5.34 13.77 16.93
CA GLU A 154 -6.55 13.83 17.77
C GLU A 154 -7.03 12.43 18.17
N GLY A 155 -7.68 12.37 19.34
CA GLY A 155 -8.34 11.18 19.86
C GLY A 155 -7.39 10.23 20.60
N PRO A 156 -7.96 9.26 21.34
CA PRO A 156 -7.18 8.34 22.17
C PRO A 156 -6.28 7.46 21.31
N VAL A 157 -5.05 7.25 21.80
CA VAL A 157 -4.15 6.22 21.27
C VAL A 157 -4.77 4.84 21.54
N PHE A 158 -4.56 3.91 20.62
CA PHE A 158 -5.05 2.55 20.72
C PHE A 158 -4.55 1.87 22.01
N ASN A 159 -5.47 1.25 22.75
CA ASN A 159 -5.18 0.46 23.94
C ASN A 159 -5.02 -1.02 23.58
N ALA A 160 -3.97 -1.66 24.09
CA ALA A 160 -3.78 -3.10 23.93
C ALA A 160 -5.00 -3.89 24.44
N GLY A 161 -5.39 -4.95 23.72
CA GLY A 161 -6.58 -5.76 24.02
C GLY A 161 -7.84 -5.39 23.21
N TYR A 162 -7.81 -4.31 22.42
CA TYR A 162 -8.89 -3.94 21.49
C TYR A 162 -8.50 -4.13 20.01
N ASP A 163 -7.50 -4.97 19.73
CA ASP A 163 -7.00 -5.18 18.38
C ASP A 163 -8.07 -5.77 17.44
N SER A 164 -8.24 -5.10 16.30
CA SER A 164 -9.18 -5.49 15.26
C SER A 164 -8.68 -5.00 13.89
N PHE A 165 -9.40 -5.31 12.81
CA PHE A 165 -9.01 -4.84 11.49
C PHE A 165 -9.17 -3.32 11.28
N VAL A 166 -9.86 -2.63 12.20
CA VAL A 166 -10.01 -1.17 12.22
C VAL A 166 -9.09 -0.48 13.24
N GLY A 167 -8.14 -1.23 13.83
CA GLY A 167 -7.18 -0.70 14.80
C GLY A 167 -6.26 -1.81 15.30
N ARG A 168 -5.01 -1.84 14.83
CA ARG A 168 -4.07 -2.95 15.14
C ARG A 168 -2.87 -2.54 15.98
N ARG A 169 -2.42 -1.29 15.84
CA ARG A 169 -1.19 -0.75 16.45
C ARG A 169 -1.45 0.60 17.11
N PRO A 170 -0.59 1.01 18.08
CA PRO A 170 -0.69 2.33 18.71
C PRO A 170 -0.63 3.45 17.69
N LEU A 171 -1.78 4.08 17.43
CA LEU A 171 -1.95 5.29 16.64
C LEU A 171 -3.11 6.09 17.28
N PRO A 172 -3.09 7.44 17.28
CA PRO A 172 -4.29 8.21 17.60
C PRO A 172 -5.35 8.05 16.50
N VAL A 173 -6.59 8.48 16.77
CA VAL A 173 -7.70 8.35 15.80
C VAL A 173 -7.37 9.13 14.53
N ARG A 174 -7.01 10.40 14.68
CA ARG A 174 -6.37 11.21 13.63
C ARG A 174 -4.87 11.14 13.83
N HIS A 175 -4.18 10.43 12.94
CA HIS A 175 -2.76 10.13 13.15
C HIS A 175 -1.79 11.18 12.59
N GLY A 176 -2.24 12.08 11.71
CA GLY A 176 -1.41 13.18 11.19
C GLY A 176 -0.18 12.73 10.39
N MET A 177 -0.19 11.52 9.84
CA MET A 177 0.92 10.93 9.10
C MET A 177 0.48 10.52 7.70
N THR A 178 1.39 10.60 6.74
CA THR A 178 1.27 9.96 5.43
C THR A 178 1.36 8.43 5.55
N ILE A 179 0.98 7.72 4.49
CA ILE A 179 1.11 6.26 4.46
C ILE A 179 2.59 5.83 4.52
N GLY A 180 3.51 6.60 3.92
CA GLY A 180 4.95 6.38 4.04
C GLY A 180 5.46 6.52 5.46
N GLU A 181 5.06 7.59 6.17
CA GLU A 181 5.44 7.81 7.57
C GLU A 181 4.90 6.72 8.50
N ILE A 182 3.65 6.29 8.30
CA ILE A 182 3.09 5.13 9.03
C ILE A 182 3.91 3.88 8.73
N GLY A 183 4.26 3.63 7.47
CA GLY A 183 5.13 2.51 7.09
C GLY A 183 6.48 2.55 7.80
N SER A 184 7.12 3.72 7.87
CA SER A 184 8.38 3.90 8.63
C SER A 184 8.22 3.61 10.12
N TYR A 185 7.15 4.12 10.74
CA TYR A 185 6.82 3.83 12.13
C TYR A 185 6.66 2.32 12.36
N LEU A 186 5.83 1.67 11.55
CA LEU A 186 5.56 0.24 11.66
C LEU A 186 6.83 -0.60 11.45
N LYS A 187 7.67 -0.22 10.48
CA LYS A 187 8.96 -0.87 10.23
C LYS A 187 9.85 -0.78 11.46
N ASN A 188 10.00 0.40 12.06
CA ASN A 188 10.93 0.59 13.18
C ASN A 188 10.46 -0.13 14.45
N GLU A 189 9.18 -0.07 14.76
CA GLU A 189 8.64 -0.62 16.02
C GLU A 189 8.35 -2.13 15.95
N PHE A 190 7.89 -2.63 14.79
CA PHE A 190 7.36 -4.00 14.69
C PHE A 190 8.09 -4.90 13.70
N TYR A 191 8.82 -4.34 12.73
CA TYR A 191 9.49 -5.10 11.66
C TYR A 191 10.92 -4.59 11.39
N PRO A 192 11.81 -4.53 12.40
CA PRO A 192 13.07 -3.80 12.29
C PRO A 192 14.01 -4.31 11.20
N ALA A 193 13.91 -5.59 10.81
CA ALA A 193 14.69 -6.21 9.75
C ALA A 193 13.99 -6.28 8.37
N LEU A 194 12.81 -5.67 8.21
CA LEU A 194 12.15 -5.59 6.90
C LEU A 194 12.97 -4.71 5.94
N ASP A 195 13.29 -5.26 4.77
CA ASP A 195 13.89 -4.50 3.66
C ASP A 195 12.84 -3.56 3.06
N PHE A 196 12.97 -2.26 3.37
CA PHE A 196 11.88 -1.30 3.29
C PHE A 196 12.33 0.01 2.65
N TYR A 197 11.56 0.46 1.66
CA TYR A 197 11.81 1.69 0.91
C TYR A 197 10.54 2.54 0.84
N ILE A 198 10.73 3.86 0.78
CA ILE A 198 9.66 4.82 0.51
C ILE A 198 10.07 5.67 -0.68
N ILE A 199 9.20 5.76 -1.68
CA ILE A 199 9.29 6.79 -2.72
C ILE A 199 8.49 7.99 -2.22
N LYS A 200 9.22 8.90 -1.55
CA LYS A 200 8.63 10.11 -0.94
C LYS A 200 7.99 11.01 -1.98
N MET A 201 6.94 11.72 -1.58
CA MET A 201 6.37 12.79 -2.40
C MET A 201 7.36 13.94 -2.63
N LYS A 202 7.08 14.79 -3.62
CA LYS A 202 7.74 16.10 -3.78
C LYS A 202 6.70 17.20 -3.67
N GLY A 203 6.92 18.16 -2.77
CA GLY A 203 6.07 19.35 -2.61
C GLY A 203 4.99 19.25 -1.54
N TRP A 204 4.75 18.08 -0.94
CA TRP A 204 3.92 17.94 0.26
C TRP A 204 4.61 18.57 1.47
N LYS A 205 3.83 19.15 2.40
CA LYS A 205 4.29 19.86 3.58
C LYS A 205 3.37 19.58 4.77
#